data_AF-A0A1V6AKZ4-F1
#
_entry.id   AF-A0A1V6AKZ4-F1
#
_cell.length_a   1.000
_cell.length_b   1.000
_cell.length_c   1.000
_cell.angle_alpha   90.00
_cell.angle_beta   90.00
_cell.angle_gamma   90.00
#
_symmetry.space_group_name_H-M   'P 1'
#
loop_
_entity.id
_entity.type
_entity.pdbx_description
1 polymer ?
#
loop_
_entity_poly.entity_id
_entity_poly.type
_entity_poly.pdbx_seq_one_letter_code
_entity_poly.pdbx_strand_id
1 'polypeptide(L)'
;MGNKRNRAGLFLVAVLLMGAMMLFSGCDKQGDTKEKLTFTTEYQAVLLNNGQYFFGKMEKAGSAYPILRDVYYVRQQMNPETKEMRSTIFKRSMEPFGPDMMYINANSIALIEPVSPDSKVAMLIKQAASQKTEGVPPPAEPKKK
;
A
#
# COMPACT_ATOMS: atom_id res chain seq x y z
N MET A 1 -38.38 -52.38 -25.63
CA MET A 1 -38.61 -51.91 -24.23
C MET A 1 -37.28 -51.89 -23.49
N GLY A 2 -36.71 -50.70 -23.26
CA GLY A 2 -35.38 -50.53 -22.65
C GLY A 2 -35.38 -50.88 -21.16
N ASN A 3 -34.39 -51.67 -20.75
CA ASN A 3 -34.24 -52.26 -19.42
C ASN A 3 -34.09 -51.18 -18.32
N LYS A 4 -35.22 -50.73 -17.75
CA LYS A 4 -35.31 -49.67 -16.73
C LYS A 4 -34.40 -49.93 -15.51
N ARG A 5 -34.16 -51.21 -15.17
CA ARG A 5 -33.28 -51.61 -14.06
C ARG A 5 -31.81 -51.21 -14.28
N ASN A 6 -31.31 -51.32 -15.52
CA ASN A 6 -29.92 -50.93 -15.83
C ASN A 6 -29.76 -49.41 -15.87
N ARG A 7 -30.81 -48.67 -16.26
CA ARG A 7 -30.81 -47.21 -16.27
C ARG A 7 -30.81 -46.65 -14.84
N ALA A 8 -31.63 -47.20 -13.94
CA ALA A 8 -31.66 -46.79 -12.53
C ALA A 8 -30.32 -47.04 -11.82
N GLY A 9 -29.68 -48.19 -12.08
CA GLY A 9 -28.35 -48.49 -11.53
C GLY A 9 -27.26 -47.54 -12.05
N LEU A 10 -27.29 -47.22 -13.35
CA LEU A 10 -26.33 -46.29 -13.95
C LEU A 10 -26.49 -44.85 -13.41
N PHE A 11 -27.74 -44.42 -13.16
CA PHE A 11 -28.03 -43.12 -12.53
C PHE A 11 -27.53 -43.06 -11.08
N LEU A 12 -27.71 -44.12 -10.29
CA LEU A 12 -27.21 -44.18 -8.91
C LEU A 12 -25.68 -44.12 -8.84
N VAL A 13 -24.99 -44.82 -9.74
CA VAL A 13 -23.53 -44.78 -9.83
C VAL A 13 -23.04 -43.39 -10.26
N ALA A 14 -23.73 -42.74 -11.21
CA ALA A 14 -23.39 -41.40 -11.65
C ALA A 14 -23.57 -40.35 -10.53
N VAL A 15 -24.62 -40.45 -9.73
CA VAL A 15 -24.86 -39.55 -8.58
C VAL A 15 -23.81 -39.76 -7.47
N LEU A 16 -23.42 -41.01 -7.21
CA LEU A 16 -22.34 -41.33 -6.26
C LEU A 16 -20.98 -40.78 -6.73
N LEU A 17 -20.66 -40.89 -8.02
CA LEU A 17 -19.42 -40.34 -8.59
C LEU A 17 -19.41 -38.81 -8.56
N MET A 18 -20.55 -38.16 -8.83
CA MET A 18 -20.67 -36.71 -8.81
C MET A 18 -20.63 -36.14 -7.37
N GLY A 19 -21.22 -36.86 -6.40
CA GLY A 19 -21.10 -36.55 -4.98
C GLY A 19 -19.67 -36.72 -4.46
N ALA A 20 -18.97 -37.78 -4.86
CA ALA A 20 -17.56 -38.00 -4.51
C ALA A 20 -16.65 -36.91 -5.10
N MET A 21 -16.90 -36.47 -6.33
CA MET A 21 -16.13 -35.41 -6.98
C MET A 21 -16.30 -34.05 -6.29
N MET A 22 -17.46 -33.77 -5.68
CA MET A 22 -17.66 -32.56 -4.87
C MET A 22 -16.96 -32.61 -3.50
N LEU A 23 -16.62 -33.80 -2.98
CA LEU A 23 -15.86 -33.96 -1.72
C LEU A 23 -14.35 -33.76 -1.90
N PHE A 24 -13.83 -33.81 -3.13
CA PHE A 24 -12.41 -33.55 -3.43
C PHE A 24 -12.12 -32.11 -3.90
N SER A 25 -13.14 -31.31 -4.23
CA SER A 25 -12.96 -29.92 -4.70
C SER A 25 -12.78 -28.88 -3.57
N GLY A 26 -12.44 -29.31 -2.36
CA GLY A 26 -12.56 -28.47 -1.16
C GLY A 26 -11.39 -28.57 -0.20
N CYS A 27 -10.17 -28.33 -0.66
CA CYS A 27 -9.07 -27.81 0.15
C CYS A 27 -7.90 -27.42 -0.77
N ASP A 28 -8.07 -26.34 -1.53
CA ASP A 28 -6.90 -25.53 -1.89
C ASP A 28 -6.39 -24.90 -0.59
N LYS A 29 -5.58 -25.66 0.14
CA LYS A 29 -4.57 -25.09 1.03
C LYS A 29 -3.49 -24.52 0.11
N GLN A 30 -3.85 -23.49 -0.65
CA GLN A 30 -2.90 -22.62 -1.32
C GLN A 30 -2.03 -22.09 -0.19
N GLY A 31 -0.86 -22.71 -0.03
CA GLY A 31 0.03 -22.45 1.09
C GLY A 31 0.28 -20.96 1.19
N ASP A 32 -0.04 -20.40 2.36
CA ASP A 32 0.32 -19.06 2.84
C ASP A 32 1.85 -18.92 2.98
N THR A 33 2.61 -19.35 1.98
CA THR A 33 3.93 -18.78 1.71
C THR A 33 3.70 -17.40 1.12
N LYS A 34 3.19 -16.48 1.94
CA LYS A 34 3.28 -15.05 1.63
C LYS A 34 4.77 -14.75 1.52
N GLU A 35 5.28 -14.59 0.30
CA GLU A 35 6.66 -14.17 0.10
C GLU A 35 6.90 -12.93 0.94
N LYS A 36 7.87 -13.04 1.85
CA LYS A 36 8.26 -11.94 2.70
C LYS A 36 9.02 -10.95 1.83
N LEU A 37 8.36 -9.88 1.43
CA LEU A 37 9.01 -8.77 0.74
C LEU A 37 10.14 -8.22 1.61
N THR A 38 11.37 -8.27 1.10
CA THR A 38 12.56 -7.70 1.74
C THR A 38 13.06 -6.52 0.92
N PHE A 39 13.41 -5.43 1.60
CA PHE A 39 13.95 -4.23 0.95
C PHE A 39 15.41 -4.04 1.30
N THR A 40 16.21 -3.64 0.30
CA THR A 40 17.65 -3.39 0.42
C THR A 40 17.98 -1.90 0.63
N THR A 41 16.99 -1.02 0.50
CA THR A 41 17.12 0.43 0.67
C THR A 41 16.40 0.91 1.92
N GLU A 42 16.84 2.04 2.49
CA GLU A 42 16.20 2.62 3.67
C GLU A 42 14.77 3.10 3.39
N TYR A 43 14.56 3.69 2.20
CA TYR A 43 13.26 4.22 1.78
C TYR A 43 12.73 3.45 0.57
N GLN A 44 11.40 3.35 0.51
CA GLN A 44 10.63 2.79 -0.60
C GLN A 44 9.71 3.87 -1.18
N ALA A 45 9.56 3.86 -2.50
CA ALA A 45 8.50 4.58 -3.19
C ALA A 45 7.27 3.67 -3.26
N VAL A 46 6.13 4.17 -2.79
CA VAL A 46 4.84 3.50 -2.84
C VAL A 46 3.95 4.29 -3.78
N LEU A 47 3.69 3.72 -4.95
CA LEU A 47 2.72 4.25 -5.90
C LEU A 47 1.34 3.71 -5.55
N LEU A 48 0.40 4.59 -5.30
CA LEU A 48 -1.00 4.22 -5.14
C LEU A 48 -1.73 4.18 -6.49
N ASN A 49 -2.85 3.46 -6.55
CA ASN A 49 -3.68 3.30 -7.75
C ASN A 49 -4.22 4.64 -8.32
N ASN A 50 -4.22 5.70 -7.51
CA ASN A 50 -4.60 7.04 -7.94
C ASN A 50 -3.42 7.85 -8.56
N GLY A 51 -2.25 7.24 -8.73
CA GLY A 51 -1.06 7.88 -9.28
C GLY A 51 -0.21 8.65 -8.26
N GLN A 52 -0.59 8.69 -6.98
CA GLN A 52 0.16 9.40 -5.95
C GLN A 52 1.34 8.55 -5.45
N TYR A 53 2.53 9.17 -5.41
CA TYR A 53 3.70 8.60 -4.75
C TYR A 53 3.80 9.06 -3.29
N PHE A 54 4.06 8.10 -2.41
CA PHE A 54 4.60 8.33 -1.08
C PHE A 54 5.98 7.68 -0.96
N PHE A 55 6.87 8.30 -0.18
CA PHE A 55 8.20 7.77 0.10
C PHE A 55 8.34 7.57 1.60
N GLY A 56 8.86 6.44 2.05
CA GLY A 56 9.00 6.20 3.48
C GLY A 56 9.67 4.86 3.78
N LYS A 57 9.82 4.56 5.06
CA LYS A 57 10.36 3.29 5.54
C LYS A 57 9.22 2.28 5.62
N MET A 58 9.31 1.21 4.83
CA MET A 58 8.27 0.20 4.76
C MET A 58 8.40 -0.81 5.91
N GLU A 59 7.30 -1.01 6.63
CA GLU A 59 7.13 -2.03 7.65
C GLU A 59 5.95 -2.95 7.28
N LYS A 60 6.03 -4.23 7.67
CA LYS A 60 4.96 -5.21 7.45
C LYS A 60 4.49 -5.31 5.98
N ALA A 61 5.42 -5.19 5.03
CA ALA A 61 5.13 -5.44 3.63
C ALA A 61 4.53 -6.83 3.40
N GLY A 62 3.55 -6.93 2.51
CA GLY A 62 2.78 -8.16 2.26
C GLY A 62 1.62 -8.40 3.24
N SER A 63 1.45 -7.56 4.27
CA SER A 63 0.23 -7.57 5.09
C SER A 63 -0.95 -6.92 4.34
N ALA A 64 -2.18 -7.07 4.86
CA ALA A 64 -3.35 -6.38 4.28
C ALA A 64 -3.25 -4.86 4.44
N TYR A 65 -2.50 -4.40 5.45
CA TYR A 65 -2.27 -3.00 5.77
C TYR A 65 -0.79 -2.74 6.09
N PRO A 66 0.11 -2.73 5.09
CA PRO A 66 1.49 -2.31 5.29
C PRO A 66 1.58 -0.91 5.91
N ILE A 67 2.66 -0.68 6.64
CA ILE A 67 2.90 0.56 7.37
C ILE A 67 4.04 1.30 6.69
N LEU A 68 3.83 2.59 6.40
CA LEU A 68 4.87 3.48 5.92
C LEU A 68 5.18 4.52 7.00
N ARG A 69 6.44 4.56 7.44
CA ARG A 69 6.95 5.54 8.43
C ARG A 69 7.85 6.58 7.78
N ASP A 70 8.08 7.68 8.49
CA ASP A 70 8.86 8.82 7.99
C ASP A 70 8.40 9.19 6.58
N VAL A 71 7.11 9.48 6.45
CA VAL A 71 6.48 9.59 5.14
C VAL A 71 6.79 10.96 4.52
N TYR A 72 7.21 10.94 3.25
CA TYR A 72 7.42 12.10 2.41
C TYR A 72 6.59 12.01 1.14
N TYR A 73 6.29 13.15 0.54
CA TYR A 73 5.66 13.23 -0.77
C TYR A 73 6.15 14.47 -1.52
N VAL A 74 6.08 14.44 -2.84
CA VAL A 74 6.47 15.57 -3.69
C VAL A 74 5.22 16.32 -4.12
N ARG A 75 5.24 17.65 -3.99
CA ARG A 75 4.21 18.54 -4.53
C ARG A 75 4.86 19.49 -5.52
N GLN A 76 4.20 19.69 -6.65
CA GLN A 76 4.54 20.79 -7.53
C GLN A 76 3.89 22.08 -7.04
N GLN A 77 4.69 23.13 -6.94
CA GLN A 77 4.26 24.47 -6.55
C GLN A 77 4.67 25.44 -7.65
N MET A 78 3.71 26.22 -8.14
CA MET A 78 4.00 27.30 -9.07
C MET A 78 4.46 28.52 -8.28
N ASN A 79 5.60 29.09 -8.64
CA ASN A 79 5.99 30.40 -8.14
C ASN A 79 4.99 31.44 -8.68
N PRO A 80 4.31 32.22 -7.82
CA PRO A 80 3.28 33.15 -8.25
C PRO A 80 3.82 34.29 -9.13
N GLU A 81 5.07 34.71 -8.89
CA GLU A 81 5.76 35.81 -9.56
C GLU A 81 6.40 35.35 -10.87
N THR A 82 7.20 34.28 -10.83
CA THR A 82 7.97 33.83 -12.00
C THR A 82 7.24 32.83 -12.88
N LYS A 83 6.09 32.29 -12.42
CA LYS A 83 5.35 31.17 -13.04
C LYS A 83 6.17 29.88 -13.18
N GLU A 84 7.34 29.80 -12.56
CA GLU A 84 8.18 28.61 -12.56
C GLU A 84 7.54 27.50 -11.72
N MET A 85 7.47 26.29 -12.29
CA MET A 85 7.02 25.10 -11.57
C MET A 85 8.18 24.48 -10.79
N ARG A 86 8.08 24.48 -9.46
CA ARG A 86 9.08 23.87 -8.57
C ARG A 86 8.51 22.62 -7.91
N SER A 87 9.32 21.58 -7.83
CA SER A 87 8.97 20.36 -7.11
C SER A 87 9.58 20.40 -5.72
N THR A 88 8.74 20.39 -4.70
CA THR A 88 9.14 20.46 -3.30
C THR A 88 8.76 19.16 -2.59
N ILE A 89 9.67 18.63 -1.78
CA ILE A 89 9.38 17.47 -0.92
C ILE A 89 8.80 17.96 0.41
N PHE A 90 7.79 17.27 0.92
CA PHE A 90 7.16 17.57 2.21
C PHE A 90 7.22 16.34 3.10
N LYS A 91 7.55 16.54 4.39
CA LYS A 91 7.42 15.51 5.42
C LYS A 91 5.98 15.50 5.93
N ARG A 92 5.29 14.37 5.81
CA ARG A 92 3.86 14.25 6.13
C ARG A 92 3.55 14.53 7.59
N SER A 93 4.47 14.23 8.52
CA SER A 93 4.29 14.54 9.94
C SER A 93 4.25 16.05 10.26
N MET A 94 4.62 16.90 9.30
CA MET A 94 4.52 18.37 9.43
C MET A 94 3.19 18.92 8.91
N GLU A 95 2.29 18.06 8.41
CA GLU A 95 0.93 18.48 8.08
C GLU A 95 0.19 18.97 9.33
N PRO A 96 -0.82 19.85 9.21
CA PRO A 96 -1.54 20.40 10.37
C PRO A 96 -2.17 19.36 11.31
N PHE A 97 -2.44 18.15 10.80
CA PHE A 97 -3.00 17.03 11.56
C PHE A 97 -1.94 16.00 12.00
N GLY A 98 -0.66 16.27 11.76
CA GLY A 98 0.51 15.59 12.32
C GLY A 98 0.59 14.06 12.16
N PRO A 99 0.28 13.47 10.99
CA PRO A 99 0.33 12.02 10.82
C PRO A 99 1.78 11.51 10.92
N ASP A 100 2.04 10.61 11.86
CA ASP A 100 3.36 10.03 12.11
C ASP A 100 3.68 8.81 11.21
N MET A 101 2.64 8.09 10.78
CA MET A 101 2.73 6.95 9.87
C MET A 101 1.48 6.81 9.00
N MET A 102 1.53 5.91 8.01
CA MET A 102 0.39 5.54 7.18
C MET A 102 0.17 4.04 7.21
N TYR A 103 -1.04 3.62 7.58
CA TYR A 103 -1.56 2.29 7.25
C TYR A 103 -2.14 2.35 5.84
N ILE A 104 -1.59 1.57 4.92
CA ILE A 104 -1.95 1.62 3.51
C ILE A 104 -2.73 0.35 3.18
N ASN A 105 -3.94 0.47 2.62
CA ASN A 105 -4.64 -0.71 2.11
C ASN A 105 -3.82 -1.34 0.97
N ALA A 106 -3.39 -2.59 1.13
CA ALA A 106 -2.55 -3.27 0.15
C ALA A 106 -3.18 -3.34 -1.25
N ASN A 107 -4.51 -3.41 -1.34
CA ASN A 107 -5.25 -3.42 -2.62
C ASN A 107 -5.22 -2.07 -3.35
N SER A 108 -4.78 -1.00 -2.68
CA SER A 108 -4.63 0.33 -3.25
C SER A 108 -3.21 0.63 -3.74
N ILE A 109 -2.26 -0.29 -3.53
CA ILE A 109 -0.87 -0.14 -3.95
C ILE A 109 -0.71 -0.68 -5.37
N ALA A 110 -0.22 0.16 -6.28
CA ALA A 110 0.12 -0.24 -7.63
C ALA A 110 1.54 -0.83 -7.69
N LEU A 111 2.52 -0.15 -7.06
CA LEU A 111 3.93 -0.53 -7.08
C LEU A 111 4.61 -0.18 -5.75
N ILE A 112 5.62 -0.97 -5.38
CA ILE A 112 6.57 -0.66 -4.31
C ILE A 112 7.98 -0.78 -4.91
N GLU A 113 8.75 0.30 -4.90
CA GLU A 113 10.07 0.37 -5.51
C GLU A 113 11.13 0.82 -4.49
N PRO A 114 12.37 0.31 -4.59
CA PRO A 114 13.47 0.80 -3.76
C PRO A 114 13.86 2.22 -4.16
N VAL A 115 14.08 3.10 -3.19
CA VAL A 115 14.65 4.43 -3.43
C VAL A 115 16.18 4.34 -3.31
N SER A 116 16.88 4.54 -4.43
CA SER A 116 18.35 4.56 -4.43
C SER A 116 18.89 5.66 -3.50
N PRO A 117 19.93 5.40 -2.69
CA PRO A 117 20.57 6.39 -1.82
C PRO A 117 21.13 7.61 -2.55
N ASP A 118 21.47 7.46 -3.84
CA ASP A 118 22.02 8.50 -4.71
C ASP A 118 20.93 9.24 -5.52
N SER A 119 19.67 8.86 -5.34
CA SER A 119 18.56 9.52 -6.05
C SER A 119 18.36 10.95 -5.55
N LYS A 120 17.87 11.82 -6.45
CA LYS A 120 17.47 13.19 -6.09
C LYS A 120 16.44 13.20 -4.95
N VAL A 121 15.53 12.23 -4.91
CA VAL A 121 14.56 12.08 -3.82
C VAL A 121 15.24 11.77 -2.50
N ALA A 122 16.18 10.83 -2.45
CA ALA A 122 16.92 10.52 -1.23
C ALA A 122 17.72 11.72 -0.70
N MET A 123 18.34 12.51 -1.58
CA MET A 123 19.01 13.75 -1.21
C MET A 123 18.04 14.77 -0.61
N LEU A 124 16.86 14.95 -1.23
CA LEU A 124 15.82 15.86 -0.73
C LEU A 124 15.25 15.40 0.62
N ILE A 125 15.06 14.10 0.83
CA ILE A 125 14.65 13.52 2.13
C ILE A 125 15.68 13.85 3.21
N LYS A 126 16.97 13.65 2.94
CA LYS A 126 18.06 13.99 3.88
C LYS A 126 18.07 15.47 4.24
N GLN A 127 17.82 16.35 3.27
CA GLN A 127 17.71 17.79 3.48
C GLN A 127 16.45 18.18 4.29
N ALA A 128 15.31 17.54 4.03
CA ALA A 128 14.08 17.79 4.76
C ALA A 128 14.15 17.30 6.21
N ALA A 129 14.84 16.18 6.47
CA ALA A 129 15.03 15.63 7.81
C ALA A 129 15.93 16.51 8.70
N SER A 130 16.80 17.34 8.11
CA SER A 130 17.70 18.24 8.84
C SER A 130 17.13 19.64 9.05
N GLN A 131 16.07 20.03 8.32
CA GLN A 131 15.35 21.28 8.56
C GLN A 131 14.50 21.14 9.83
N LYS A 132 14.90 21.89 10.88
CA LYS A 132 14.26 21.89 12.19
C LYS A 132 12.77 22.20 12.06
N THR A 133 11.97 21.36 12.71
CA THR A 133 10.52 21.43 12.88
C THR A 133 10.11 22.76 13.54
N GLU A 134 9.81 23.79 12.76
CA GLU A 134 8.94 24.87 13.23
C GLU A 134 7.50 24.41 13.02
N GLY A 135 6.99 23.66 13.99
CA GLY A 135 5.58 23.32 14.06
C GLY A 135 4.76 24.61 14.08
N VAL A 136 3.69 24.65 13.29
CA VAL A 136 2.72 25.76 13.29
C VAL A 136 2.34 26.05 14.74
N PRO A 137 2.54 27.29 15.24
CA PRO A 137 2.10 27.66 16.58
C PRO A 137 0.60 27.37 16.71
N PRO A 138 0.13 26.86 17.86
CA PRO A 138 -1.29 26.64 18.09
C PRO A 138 -2.09 27.91 17.72
N PRO A 139 -3.28 27.77 17.08
CA PRO A 139 -4.09 28.92 16.71
C PRO A 139 -4.23 29.85 17.90
N ALA A 140 -3.87 31.13 17.73
CA ALA A 140 -3.93 32.11 18.79
C ALA A 140 -5.32 32.06 19.44
N GLU A 141 -5.36 31.87 20.77
CA GLU A 141 -6.61 31.84 21.52
C GLU A 141 -7.45 33.07 21.16
N PRO A 142 -8.75 32.89 20.86
CA PRO A 142 -9.61 34.03 20.55
C PRO A 142 -9.60 34.98 21.74
N LYS A 143 -9.16 36.22 21.50
CA LYS A 143 -9.21 37.28 22.50
C LYS A 143 -10.63 37.39 23.01
N LYS A 144 -10.86 37.10 24.29
CA LYS A 144 -12.13 37.36 24.96
C LYS A 144 -12.43 38.85 24.78
N LYS A 145 -13.54 39.15 24.09
CA LYS A 145 -14.11 40.49 24.05
C LYS A 145 -14.72 40.82 25.41
#